data_AF-A0A9E3E1G0-F1
#
_entry.id   AF-A0A9E3E1G0-F1
#
_cell.length_a   1.000
_cell.length_b   1.000
_cell.length_c   1.000
_cell.angle_alpha   90.00
_cell.angle_beta   90.00
_cell.angle_gamma   90.00
#
_symmetry.space_group_name_H-M   'P 1'
#
loop_
_entity.id
_entity.type
_entity.pdbx_description
1 polymer ?
#
loop_
_entity_poly.entity_id
_entity_poly.type
_entity_poly.pdbx_seq_one_letter_code
_entity_poly.pdbx_strand_id
1 'polypeptide(L)'
;MKIKAPKDFWAGVMFLGTGLFFLVWATEHYQMGTAVRMGPAYFPAVLGGLLAVLGGVVIAGSLAVQGPPVPTFSFRPLVLISVGCVLYGYLMKPLGLVGATAALVYVSAFGGHEFNWKEVTILYVILMLFSWLVFVKGLTLPFPIWPEAMGG
;
A
#
# COMPACT_ATOMS: atom_id res chain seq x y z
N MET A 1 -7.22 -33.23 -5.79
CA MET A 1 -6.27 -32.23 -6.32
C MET A 1 -5.14 -32.07 -5.30
N LYS A 2 -3.87 -32.25 -5.70
CA LYS A 2 -2.73 -32.01 -4.79
C LYS A 2 -2.29 -30.56 -4.95
N ILE A 3 -2.19 -29.82 -3.85
CA ILE A 3 -1.65 -28.45 -3.85
C ILE A 3 -0.15 -28.55 -4.12
N LYS A 4 0.31 -28.01 -5.25
CA LYS A 4 1.72 -28.09 -5.66
C LYS A 4 2.53 -26.86 -5.22
N ALA A 5 1.86 -25.71 -5.06
CA ALA A 5 2.44 -24.48 -4.55
C ALA A 5 1.62 -23.95 -3.35
N PRO A 6 1.89 -24.38 -2.11
CA PRO A 6 1.09 -23.99 -0.95
C PRO A 6 1.17 -22.49 -0.63
N LYS A 7 2.34 -21.85 -0.84
CA LYS A 7 2.50 -20.40 -0.67
C LYS A 7 1.55 -19.61 -1.55
N ASP A 8 1.54 -19.93 -2.84
CA ASP A 8 0.75 -19.21 -3.83
C ASP A 8 -0.74 -19.50 -3.64
N PHE A 9 -1.10 -20.73 -3.27
CA PHE A 9 -2.47 -21.07 -2.91
C PHE A 9 -3.01 -20.20 -1.76
N TRP A 10 -2.27 -20.10 -0.64
CA TRP A 10 -2.69 -19.29 0.50
C TRP A 10 -2.69 -17.78 0.21
N ALA A 11 -1.72 -17.28 -0.56
CA ALA A 11 -1.71 -15.89 -1.02
C ALA A 11 -2.92 -15.59 -1.92
N GLY A 12 -3.25 -16.50 -2.84
CA GLY A 12 -4.41 -16.40 -3.71
C GLY A 12 -5.73 -16.43 -2.95
N VAL A 13 -5.85 -17.30 -1.93
CA VAL A 13 -7.02 -17.34 -1.02
C VAL A 13 -7.15 -16.02 -0.26
N MET A 14 -6.04 -15.44 0.24
CA MET A 14 -6.04 -14.15 0.92
C MET A 14 -6.51 -13.02 -0.03
N PHE A 15 -6.03 -12.97 -1.27
CA PHE A 15 -6.45 -11.97 -2.25
C PHE A 15 -7.91 -12.15 -2.68
N LEU A 16 -8.34 -13.39 -2.90
CA LEU A 16 -9.73 -13.71 -3.24
C LEU A 16 -10.67 -13.29 -2.11
N GLY A 17 -10.37 -13.71 -0.87
CA GLY A 17 -11.21 -13.43 0.30
C GLY A 17 -11.28 -11.94 0.62
N THR A 18 -10.14 -11.25 0.70
CA THR A 18 -10.12 -9.81 0.98
C THR A 18 -10.72 -9.00 -0.17
N GLY A 19 -10.46 -9.39 -1.43
CA GLY A 19 -11.03 -8.76 -2.61
C GLY A 19 -12.56 -8.86 -2.66
N LEU A 20 -13.11 -10.06 -2.45
CA LEU A 20 -14.56 -10.27 -2.38
C LEU A 20 -15.19 -9.52 -1.20
N PHE A 21 -14.54 -9.52 -0.03
CA PHE A 21 -15.02 -8.78 1.13
C PHE A 21 -15.17 -7.29 0.82
N PHE A 22 -14.12 -6.65 0.30
CA PHE A 22 -14.18 -5.22 -0.04
C PHE A 22 -15.13 -4.93 -1.20
N LEU A 23 -15.25 -5.84 -2.18
CA LEU A 23 -16.22 -5.69 -3.27
C LEU A 23 -17.65 -5.67 -2.73
N VAL A 24 -18.04 -6.70 -1.98
CA VAL A 24 -19.41 -6.84 -1.46
C VAL A 24 -19.70 -5.71 -0.47
N TRP A 25 -18.84 -5.53 0.53
CA TRP A 25 -19.05 -4.54 1.59
C TRP A 25 -19.16 -3.11 1.03
N ALA A 26 -18.29 -2.74 0.09
CA ALA A 26 -18.34 -1.41 -0.52
C ALA A 26 -19.65 -1.21 -1.31
N THR A 27 -20.07 -2.21 -2.08
CA THR A 27 -21.29 -2.11 -2.90
C THR A 27 -22.58 -2.11 -2.07
N GLU A 28 -22.59 -2.77 -0.91
CA GLU A 28 -23.78 -2.83 -0.05
C GLU A 28 -23.93 -1.60 0.85
N HIS A 29 -22.81 -1.06 1.36
CA HIS A 29 -22.84 0.01 2.36
C HIS A 29 -22.57 1.42 1.83
N TYR A 30 -22.04 1.55 0.61
CA TYR A 30 -21.65 2.83 0.05
C TYR A 30 -22.18 3.04 -1.37
N GLN A 31 -22.36 4.30 -1.75
CA GLN A 31 -22.77 4.61 -3.12
C GLN A 31 -21.57 4.53 -4.08
N MET A 32 -21.75 3.83 -5.20
CA MET A 32 -20.74 3.66 -6.25
C MET A 32 -20.44 4.97 -7.00
N GLY A 33 -21.43 5.86 -7.15
CA GLY A 33 -21.29 7.04 -7.99
C GLY A 33 -21.06 6.69 -9.46
N THR A 34 -20.30 7.51 -10.19
CA THR A 34 -19.92 7.27 -11.60
C THR A 34 -18.40 7.30 -11.77
N ALA A 35 -17.88 6.87 -12.93
CA ALA A 35 -16.43 6.92 -13.18
C ALA A 35 -15.85 8.35 -13.15
N VAL A 36 -16.66 9.36 -13.48
CA VAL A 36 -16.27 10.78 -13.46
C VAL A 36 -16.45 11.40 -12.07
N ARG A 37 -17.39 10.88 -11.28
CA ARG A 37 -17.65 11.28 -9.89
C ARG A 37 -17.67 10.04 -9.01
N MET A 38 -16.47 9.52 -8.74
CA MET A 38 -16.30 8.29 -8.00
C MET A 38 -16.90 8.44 -6.59
N GLY A 39 -17.89 7.61 -6.28
CA GLY A 39 -18.45 7.52 -4.94
C GLY A 39 -17.50 6.75 -4.01
N PRO A 40 -17.73 6.79 -2.68
CA PRO A 40 -16.86 6.13 -1.70
C PRO A 40 -16.70 4.62 -1.94
N ALA A 41 -17.69 3.96 -2.57
CA ALA A 41 -17.60 2.54 -2.90
C ALA A 41 -16.75 2.23 -4.12
N TYR A 42 -16.60 3.19 -5.05
CA TYR A 42 -16.07 2.92 -6.39
C TYR A 42 -14.67 2.31 -6.33
N PHE A 43 -13.75 2.98 -5.63
CA PHE A 43 -12.36 2.56 -5.56
C PHE A 43 -12.19 1.24 -4.79
N PRO A 44 -12.74 1.06 -3.57
CA PRO A 44 -12.69 -0.22 -2.87
C PRO A 44 -13.32 -1.38 -3.65
N ALA A 45 -14.45 -1.15 -4.33
CA ALA A 45 -15.15 -2.21 -5.04
C ALA A 45 -14.41 -2.66 -6.31
N VAL A 46 -13.92 -1.71 -7.11
CA VAL A 46 -13.14 -2.02 -8.33
C VAL A 46 -11.83 -2.71 -7.97
N LEU A 47 -11.08 -2.18 -6.99
CA LEU A 47 -9.86 -2.84 -6.53
C LEU A 47 -10.13 -4.19 -5.90
N GLY A 48 -11.20 -4.33 -5.11
CA GLY A 48 -11.63 -5.59 -4.52
C GLY A 48 -11.94 -6.64 -5.60
N GLY A 49 -12.64 -6.25 -6.66
CA GLY A 49 -12.91 -7.11 -7.81
C GLY A 49 -11.63 -7.53 -8.55
N LEU A 50 -10.72 -6.60 -8.81
CA LEU A 50 -9.43 -6.91 -9.43
C LEU A 50 -8.59 -7.86 -8.56
N LEU A 51 -8.56 -7.64 -7.25
CA LEU A 51 -7.90 -8.53 -6.29
C LEU A 51 -8.55 -9.92 -6.28
N ALA A 52 -9.88 -10.00 -6.36
CA ALA A 52 -10.58 -11.27 -6.42
C ALA A 52 -10.22 -12.05 -7.70
N VAL A 53 -10.20 -11.39 -8.85
CA VAL A 53 -9.78 -12.01 -10.12
C VAL A 53 -8.33 -12.48 -10.05
N LEU A 54 -7.41 -11.63 -9.58
CA LEU A 54 -6.00 -12.00 -9.42
C LEU A 54 -5.83 -13.18 -8.45
N GLY A 55 -6.54 -13.18 -7.32
CA GLY A 55 -6.55 -14.28 -6.37
C GLY A 55 -7.00 -15.59 -6.99
N GLY A 56 -8.08 -15.57 -7.79
CA GLY A 56 -8.55 -16.73 -8.55
C GLY A 56 -7.52 -17.27 -9.54
N VAL A 57 -6.85 -16.38 -10.29
CA VAL A 57 -5.77 -16.75 -11.21
C VAL A 57 -4.59 -17.38 -10.47
N VAL A 58 -4.17 -16.83 -9.34
CA VAL A 58 -3.06 -17.36 -8.52
C VAL A 58 -3.43 -18.73 -7.94
N ILE A 59 -4.65 -18.92 -7.44
CA ILE A 59 -5.14 -20.23 -6.95
C ILE A 59 -5.09 -21.26 -8.08
N ALA A 60 -5.61 -20.93 -9.27
CA ALA A 60 -5.56 -21.83 -10.42
C ALA A 60 -4.12 -22.19 -10.81
N GLY A 61 -3.20 -21.21 -10.83
CA GLY A 61 -1.78 -21.43 -11.09
C GLY A 61 -1.11 -22.35 -10.05
N SER A 62 -1.48 -22.22 -8.77
CA SER A 62 -0.89 -23.00 -7.67
C SER A 62 -1.15 -24.52 -7.73
N LEU A 63 -2.15 -24.93 -8.52
CA LEU A 63 -2.49 -26.33 -8.78
C LEU A 63 -1.68 -26.91 -9.96
N ALA A 64 -1.24 -26.05 -10.88
CA ALA A 64 -0.48 -26.43 -12.06
C ALA A 64 1.04 -26.48 -11.77
N VAL A 65 1.55 -25.47 -11.08
CA VAL A 65 2.99 -25.22 -10.88
C VAL A 65 3.46 -25.67 -9.50
N GLN A 66 4.65 -26.28 -9.42
CA GLN A 66 5.31 -26.59 -8.15
C GLN A 66 5.93 -25.32 -7.57
N GLY A 67 5.61 -25.01 -6.32
CA GLY A 67 6.04 -23.77 -5.68
C GLY A 67 6.63 -24.02 -4.30
N PRO A 68 7.36 -23.03 -3.76
CA PRO A 68 8.00 -23.13 -2.46
C PRO A 68 6.96 -23.24 -1.32
N PRO A 69 7.37 -23.79 -0.16
CA PRO A 69 6.55 -23.80 1.05
C PRO A 69 6.25 -22.37 1.52
N VAL A 70 5.23 -22.24 2.37
CA VAL A 70 4.86 -20.95 2.99
C VAL A 70 6.02 -20.48 3.88
N PRO A 71 6.61 -19.30 3.63
CA PRO A 71 7.65 -18.75 4.48
C PRO A 71 7.10 -18.37 5.86
N THR A 72 7.96 -18.33 6.87
CA THR A 72 7.58 -17.92 8.23
C THR A 72 7.14 -16.46 8.26
N PHE A 73 6.06 -16.18 8.99
CA PHE A 73 5.50 -14.84 9.11
C PHE A 73 6.47 -13.89 9.81
N SER A 74 6.87 -12.81 9.12
CA SER A 74 7.82 -11.82 9.65
C SER A 74 7.06 -10.66 10.30
N PHE A 75 6.88 -10.71 11.63
CA PHE A 75 6.15 -9.67 12.37
C PHE A 75 6.86 -8.31 12.39
N ARG A 76 8.19 -8.30 12.41
CA ARG A 76 9.01 -7.08 12.48
C ARG A 76 8.74 -6.10 11.32
N PRO A 77 8.86 -6.50 10.03
CA PRO A 77 8.55 -5.60 8.92
C PRO A 77 7.09 -5.13 8.94
N LEU A 78 6.16 -6.00 9.30
CA LEU A 78 4.73 -5.66 9.37
C LEU A 78 4.50 -4.49 10.33
N VAL A 79 5.00 -4.59 11.56
CA VAL A 79 4.85 -3.55 12.59
C VAL A 79 5.56 -2.26 12.17
N LEU A 80 6.78 -2.35 11.64
CA LEU A 80 7.55 -1.16 11.25
C LEU A 80 6.89 -0.38 10.11
N ILE A 81 6.38 -1.07 9.08
CA ILE A 81 5.66 -0.42 7.98
C ILE A 81 4.37 0.23 8.50
N SER A 82 3.60 -0.47 9.33
CA SER A 82 2.38 0.10 9.93
C SER A 82 2.68 1.35 10.77
N VAL A 83 3.73 1.31 11.59
CA VAL A 83 4.18 2.47 12.37
C VAL A 83 4.62 3.61 11.45
N GLY A 84 5.37 3.32 10.38
CA GLY A 84 5.77 4.31 9.38
C GLY A 84 4.56 5.02 8.75
N CYS A 85 3.51 4.29 8.39
CA CYS A 85 2.27 4.86 7.85
C CYS A 85 1.54 5.75 8.86
N VAL A 86 1.44 5.33 10.13
CA VAL A 86 0.82 6.14 11.18
C VAL A 86 1.62 7.42 11.45
N LEU A 87 2.95 7.29 11.50
CA LEU A 87 3.85 8.43 11.66
C LEU A 87 3.73 9.41 10.49
N TYR A 88 3.64 8.94 9.26
CA TYR A 88 3.41 9.80 8.10
C TYR A 88 2.16 10.66 8.28
N GLY A 89 1.02 10.04 8.61
CA GLY A 89 -0.24 10.75 8.81
C GLY A 89 -0.17 11.78 9.94
N TYR A 90 0.51 11.44 11.05
CA TYR A 90 0.66 12.34 12.20
C TYR A 90 1.64 13.50 11.91
N LEU A 91 2.78 13.21 11.29
CA LEU A 91 3.85 14.18 11.01
C LEU A 91 3.54 15.09 9.82
N MET A 92 2.54 14.75 9.00
CA MET A 92 2.13 15.53 7.84
C MET A 92 1.79 16.98 8.19
N LYS A 93 1.13 17.22 9.34
CA LYS A 93 0.84 18.58 9.83
C LYS A 93 2.10 19.32 10.27
N PRO A 94 2.83 18.86 11.31
CA PRO A 94 3.93 19.64 11.87
C PRO A 94 5.21 19.69 11.02
N LEU A 95 5.53 18.64 10.26
CA LEU A 95 6.79 18.55 9.50
C LEU A 95 6.60 18.73 7.98
N GLY A 96 5.35 18.77 7.53
CA GLY A 96 5.03 18.84 6.11
C GLY A 96 5.39 17.56 5.34
N LEU A 97 5.21 17.64 4.02
CA LEU A 97 5.43 16.55 3.07
C LEU A 97 6.85 15.98 3.14
N VAL A 98 7.86 16.85 3.28
CA VAL A 98 9.28 16.45 3.27
C VAL A 98 9.58 15.57 4.48
N GLY A 99 9.28 16.06 5.70
CA GLY A 99 9.59 15.32 6.92
C GLY A 99 8.70 14.10 7.14
N ALA A 100 7.42 14.17 6.78
CA ALA A 100 6.52 13.02 6.84
C ALA A 100 7.00 11.89 5.91
N THR A 101 7.35 12.21 4.66
CA THR A 101 7.86 11.23 3.69
C THR A 101 9.18 10.62 4.15
N ALA A 102 10.07 11.43 4.76
CA ALA A 102 11.31 10.91 5.35
C ALA A 102 11.01 9.89 6.45
N ALA A 103 10.14 10.22 7.40
CA ALA A 103 9.77 9.31 8.48
C ALA A 103 9.19 8.00 7.93
N LEU A 104 8.29 8.06 6.95
CA LEU A 104 7.72 6.89 6.30
C LEU A 104 8.78 5.99 5.68
N VAL A 105 9.68 6.56 4.87
CA VAL A 105 10.67 5.80 4.11
C VAL A 105 11.72 5.18 5.03
N TYR A 106 12.29 5.96 5.94
CA TYR A 106 13.35 5.46 6.83
C TYR A 106 12.80 4.43 7.82
N VAL A 107 11.65 4.67 8.45
CA VAL A 107 11.05 3.71 9.41
C VAL A 107 10.64 2.42 8.71
N SER A 108 10.08 2.50 7.50
CA SER A 108 9.72 1.29 6.73
C SER A 108 10.97 0.52 6.26
N ALA A 109 12.03 1.23 5.84
CA ALA A 109 13.27 0.61 5.40
C ALA A 109 13.97 -0.19 6.51
N PHE A 110 13.86 0.23 7.78
CA PHE A 110 14.37 -0.55 8.92
C PHE A 110 13.69 -1.90 9.13
N GLY A 111 12.53 -2.12 8.48
CA GLY A 111 11.85 -3.42 8.44
C GLY A 111 12.47 -4.41 7.45
N GLY A 112 13.25 -3.93 6.48
CA GLY A 112 13.91 -4.75 5.47
C GLY A 112 15.06 -5.58 6.05
N HIS A 113 15.33 -6.73 5.42
CA HIS A 113 16.48 -7.58 5.78
C HIS A 113 17.82 -7.01 5.26
N GLU A 114 17.79 -6.15 4.24
CA GLU A 114 18.95 -5.48 3.66
C GLU A 114 18.75 -3.96 3.74
N PHE A 115 19.50 -3.30 4.64
CA PHE A 115 19.41 -1.86 4.82
C PHE A 115 20.62 -1.18 4.18
N ASN A 116 20.42 -0.59 3.00
CA ASN A 116 21.43 0.21 2.31
C ASN A 116 21.08 1.70 2.40
N TRP A 117 21.82 2.46 3.22
CA TRP A 117 21.60 3.90 3.41
C TRP A 117 21.53 4.69 2.10
N LYS A 118 22.32 4.30 1.08
CA LYS A 118 22.32 4.93 -0.24
C LYS A 118 21.00 4.70 -0.97
N GLU A 119 20.53 3.46 -1.04
CA GLU A 119 19.29 3.08 -1.72
C GLU A 119 18.06 3.72 -1.04
N VAL A 120 18.02 3.70 0.29
CA VAL A 120 16.93 4.30 1.07
C VAL A 120 16.87 5.81 0.86
N THR A 121 18.01 6.48 0.83
CA THR A 121 18.07 7.93 0.58
C THR A 121 17.66 8.28 -0.85
N ILE A 122 18.10 7.50 -1.85
CA ILE A 122 17.67 7.67 -3.25
C ILE A 122 16.15 7.48 -3.36
N LEU A 123 15.61 6.42 -2.77
CA LEU A 123 14.18 6.14 -2.74
C LEU A 123 13.40 7.31 -2.11
N TYR A 124 13.86 7.81 -0.97
CA TYR A 124 13.28 8.99 -0.31
C TYR A 124 13.26 10.21 -1.24
N VAL A 125 14.39 10.55 -1.85
CA VAL A 125 14.48 11.73 -2.75
C VAL A 125 13.52 11.58 -3.94
N ILE A 126 13.47 10.42 -4.57
CA ILE A 126 12.58 10.16 -5.71
C ILE A 126 11.11 10.28 -5.29
N LEU A 127 10.71 9.63 -4.18
CA LEU A 127 9.34 9.67 -3.70
C LEU A 127 8.91 11.07 -3.26
N MET A 128 9.81 11.82 -2.61
CA MET A 128 9.55 13.19 -2.19
C MET A 128 9.36 14.10 -3.41
N LEU A 129 10.26 14.04 -4.40
CA LEU A 129 10.16 14.83 -5.63
C LEU A 129 8.90 14.49 -6.42
N PHE A 130 8.59 13.20 -6.57
CA PHE A 130 7.38 12.74 -7.25
C PHE A 130 6.12 13.22 -6.53
N SER A 131 6.07 13.08 -5.20
CA SER A 131 4.94 13.54 -4.39
C SER A 131 4.77 15.05 -4.47
N TRP A 132 5.86 15.83 -4.43
CA TRP A 132 5.82 17.27 -4.61
C TRP A 132 5.31 17.64 -6.02
N LEU A 133 5.79 16.97 -7.07
CA LEU A 133 5.38 17.22 -8.44
C LEU A 133 3.89 16.93 -8.63
N VAL A 134 3.39 15.78 -8.17
CA VAL A 134 2.00 15.39 -8.35
C VAL A 134 1.07 16.21 -7.46
N PHE A 135 1.33 16.31 -6.17
CA PHE A 135 0.38 16.92 -5.23
C PHE A 135 0.45 18.44 -5.19
N VAL A 136 1.65 19.02 -5.25
CA VAL A 136 1.81 20.48 -5.17
C VAL A 136 1.68 21.10 -6.55
N LYS A 137 2.43 20.62 -7.55
CA LYS A 137 2.37 21.21 -8.89
C LYS A 137 1.23 20.68 -9.75
N GLY A 138 0.96 19.37 -9.73
CA GLY A 138 -0.04 18.75 -10.59
C GLY A 138 -1.46 19.01 -10.11
N LEU A 139 -1.71 18.76 -8.82
CA LEU A 139 -3.04 18.86 -8.21
C LEU A 139 -3.27 20.17 -7.45
N THR A 140 -2.23 21.00 -7.26
CA THR A 140 -2.33 22.29 -6.56
C THR A 140 -2.98 22.19 -5.17
N LEU A 141 -2.71 21.10 -4.46
CA LEU A 141 -3.23 20.89 -3.10
C LEU A 141 -2.47 21.78 -2.10
N PRO A 142 -3.16 22.39 -1.12
CA PRO A 142 -2.56 23.23 -0.09
C PRO A 142 -1.88 22.37 0.99
N PHE A 143 -0.91 21.54 0.61
CA PHE A 143 -0.14 20.75 1.55
C PHE A 143 1.04 21.54 2.12
N PRO A 144 1.28 21.46 3.45
CA PRO A 144 2.50 22.02 4.03
C PRO A 144 3.70 21.24 3.48
N ILE A 145 4.60 21.93 2.79
CA ILE A 145 5.81 21.32 2.21
C ILE A 145 6.90 21.29 3.28
N TRP A 146 7.01 22.40 4.02
CA TRP A 146 7.99 22.63 5.06
C TRP A 146 7.36 22.46 6.44
N PRO A 147 8.16 22.13 7.47
CA PRO A 147 7.73 22.16 8.85
C PRO A 147 7.07 23.48 9.22
N GLU A 148 6.02 23.43 10.06
CA GLU A 148 5.34 24.61 10.61
C GLU A 148 6.33 25.53 11.37
N ALA A 149 7.46 24.98 11.86
CA ALA A 149 8.54 25.77 12.45
C ALA A 149 9.27 26.71 11.45
N MET A 150 9.13 26.49 10.14
CA MET A 150 9.76 27.28 9.07
C MET A 150 8.75 27.99 8.15
N GLY A 151 7.46 27.65 8.25
CA GLY A 151 6.37 28.32 7.53
C GLY A 151 5.45 29.00 8.54
N GLY A 152 5.67 30.30 8.75
CA GLY A 152 4.80 31.15 9.57
C GLY A 152 3.39 31.29 9.02
#